data_AF-A0A5A8C1K7-F1
#
_entry.id   AF-A0A5A8C1K7-F1
#
_cell.length_a   1.000
_cell.length_b   1.000
_cell.length_c   1.000
_cell.angle_alpha   90.00
_cell.angle_beta   90.00
_cell.angle_gamma   90.00
#
_symmetry.space_group_name_H-M   'P 1'
#
loop_
_entity.id
_entity.type
_entity.pdbx_description
1 polymer ?
#
loop_
_entity_poly.entity_id
_entity_poly.type
_entity_poly.pdbx_seq_one_letter_code
_entity_poly.pdbx_strand_id
1 'polypeptide(L)'
;MAAIRPSDRVKLVTGVRLGVLDISPVVGGASIADVQAGTSAMSVASPRSLEACLREGVELEELEFRPLEAFAAAGLSAEEQEELFEQAEERRQRHLAAVAAQRASLEEAAEDDLVVVRLAEQRRQSGGSSAAAKAAEEEGAAALAKGRAELQKLQERQRAELVRILEAEVKAQVVRERIEAQTMRTEQRIAEAQRETERRREEALERERARQAAKRAEEEAAEARGAALALQERRKQEEIARKALGEERRRRREAAKRHREKLAKQEEFRRQTEALAEAQRLAAEERNARAAEREAELEARRQARLEQERAEAARQRELAEERIRAAQAAAEAAARRKEQERARREAEAEERQRAWKEQQAAELEARAKEAAERQEATRAKLEQLKQEREQRAADLLAKEEAKAAALEEFLAAKREEHEAKFAGGGEAEERRRRALQAAKDAEEARAAEQREAMRLAAEKAAKAREQAQLALAGRSAAAAEADRARADALLRKARAQGFAKLRTLMQVEEAAARGRAVAEAQERVRQERLAAIEAARQQKLRLSEEFEAVRSSGRSDRLEAFVKKLGVDPEEERPGLEASFERERAEAAARVERMAAQHRVAMADAVSAASRRGTVSPA
;
A
#
# COMPACT_ATOMS: atom_id res chain seq x y z
N MET A 1 62.23 29.47 7.13
CA MET A 1 61.87 29.96 5.78
C MET A 1 60.35 29.88 5.65
N ALA A 2 59.75 31.07 5.46
CA ALA A 2 58.42 31.44 4.92
C ALA A 2 57.15 30.66 5.34
N ALA A 3 55.97 31.24 5.60
CA ALA A 3 55.44 32.58 5.96
C ALA A 3 53.90 32.35 6.08
N ILE A 4 53.23 32.63 7.22
CA ILE A 4 52.31 33.77 7.46
C ILE A 4 51.41 34.10 6.23
N ARG A 5 50.07 33.98 6.20
CA ARG A 5 49.03 34.65 7.03
C ARG A 5 47.62 34.01 6.95
N PRO A 6 46.80 34.18 8.00
CA PRO A 6 45.34 34.15 7.97
C PRO A 6 44.74 35.58 7.94
N SER A 7 43.79 35.85 7.03
CA SER A 7 42.76 36.90 7.11
C SER A 7 41.76 36.60 5.97
N ASP A 8 40.44 36.61 6.17
CA ASP A 8 39.69 37.85 6.34
C ASP A 8 38.40 37.71 7.17
N ARG A 9 38.13 38.83 7.84
CA ARG A 9 36.98 39.13 8.69
C ARG A 9 35.72 39.42 7.86
N VAL A 10 34.60 38.96 8.40
CA VAL A 10 33.32 39.68 8.62
C VAL A 10 32.91 40.72 7.57
N LYS A 11 31.84 40.41 6.83
CA LYS A 11 30.77 41.40 6.55
C LYS A 11 29.41 40.77 6.81
N LEU A 12 28.88 41.06 8.01
CA LEU A 12 27.45 41.08 8.27
C LEU A 12 26.84 42.14 7.34
N VAL A 13 26.00 41.72 6.39
CA VAL A 13 25.06 42.60 5.70
C VAL A 13 23.70 42.37 6.32
N THR A 14 23.44 43.09 7.41
CA THR A 14 22.10 43.48 7.83
C THR A 14 21.58 44.51 6.84
N GLY A 15 20.55 44.18 6.10
CA GLY A 15 19.95 45.07 5.10
C GLY A 15 18.55 44.61 4.72
N VAL A 16 17.59 45.00 5.56
CA VAL A 16 16.14 44.89 5.34
C VAL A 16 15.74 45.54 4.02
N ARG A 17 15.00 44.80 3.17
CA ARG A 17 13.89 45.36 2.37
C ARG A 17 12.77 44.33 2.34
N LEU A 18 11.87 44.44 3.32
CA LEU A 18 10.49 43.98 3.18
C LEU A 18 9.86 44.80 2.05
N GLY A 19 9.84 44.23 0.84
CA GLY A 19 8.99 44.72 -0.23
C GLY A 19 7.55 44.36 0.10
N VAL A 20 6.83 45.31 0.65
CA VAL A 20 5.36 45.34 0.61
C VAL A 20 4.98 45.36 -0.86
N LEU A 21 4.46 44.25 -1.39
CA LEU A 21 3.78 44.27 -2.68
C LEU A 21 2.35 44.75 -2.42
N ASP A 22 2.16 46.02 -2.73
CA ASP A 22 0.89 46.71 -2.86
C ASP A 22 -0.08 45.89 -3.72
N ILE A 23 -1.17 45.46 -3.11
CA ILE A 23 -2.36 45.00 -3.84
C ILE A 23 -3.09 46.27 -4.28
N SER A 24 -2.74 46.77 -5.46
CA SER A 24 -3.58 47.74 -6.18
C SER A 24 -4.48 46.98 -7.17
N PRO A 25 -5.81 47.20 -7.15
CA PRO A 25 -6.71 46.61 -8.13
C PRO A 25 -6.63 47.41 -9.42
N VAL A 26 -5.91 46.89 -10.42
CA VAL A 26 -6.00 47.42 -11.79
C VAL A 26 -7.28 46.89 -12.43
N VAL A 27 -8.30 47.74 -12.42
CA VAL A 27 -9.39 47.73 -13.40
C VAL A 27 -8.80 48.24 -14.71
N GLY A 28 -8.83 47.43 -15.76
CA GLY A 28 -8.43 47.85 -17.11
C GLY A 28 -8.52 46.70 -18.10
N GLY A 29 -9.51 46.76 -19.00
CA GLY A 29 -9.85 45.70 -19.93
C GLY A 29 -8.72 45.26 -20.85
N ALA A 30 -8.59 43.95 -21.00
CA ALA A 30 -7.85 43.33 -22.09
C ALA A 30 -8.85 42.88 -23.17
N SER A 31 -8.57 43.32 -24.39
CA SER A 31 -9.39 43.11 -25.58
C SER A 31 -9.43 41.63 -26.02
N ILE A 32 -10.53 41.26 -26.68
CA ILE A 32 -10.86 39.94 -27.25
C ILE A 32 -9.97 39.54 -28.45
N ALA A 33 -8.82 40.19 -28.67
CA ALA A 33 -8.04 40.05 -29.90
C ALA A 33 -6.71 39.26 -29.78
N ASP A 34 -6.33 38.75 -28.61
CA ASP A 34 -5.12 37.90 -28.44
C ASP A 34 -5.47 36.41 -28.22
N VAL A 35 -6.66 35.97 -28.66
CA VAL A 35 -7.16 34.59 -28.53
C VAL A 35 -6.64 33.65 -29.65
N GLN A 36 -5.65 34.08 -30.45
CA GLN A 36 -5.12 33.31 -31.58
C GLN A 36 -3.63 32.99 -31.47
N ALA A 37 -3.27 32.25 -30.42
CA ALA A 37 -2.26 31.20 -30.47
C ALA A 37 -2.59 30.22 -29.34
N GLY A 38 -2.88 28.96 -29.68
CA GLY A 38 -3.38 27.91 -28.77
C GLY A 38 -2.39 27.45 -27.71
N THR A 39 -1.96 28.36 -26.84
CA THR A 39 -1.35 28.05 -25.55
C THR A 39 -2.21 28.69 -24.48
N SER A 40 -3.31 28.01 -24.14
CA SER A 40 -3.82 28.13 -22.77
C SER A 40 -2.74 27.55 -21.87
N ALA A 41 -1.72 28.36 -21.57
CA ALA A 41 -0.87 28.14 -20.44
C ALA A 41 -1.82 28.11 -19.24
N MET A 42 -2.20 26.90 -18.80
CA MET A 42 -2.60 26.71 -17.42
C MET A 42 -1.58 27.51 -16.63
N SER A 43 -1.99 28.54 -15.89
CA SER A 43 -1.02 29.31 -15.13
C SER A 43 -0.37 28.32 -14.16
N VAL A 44 0.85 27.91 -14.50
CA VAL A 44 1.59 26.87 -13.78
C VAL A 44 1.89 27.38 -12.36
N ALA A 45 1.77 28.71 -12.17
CA ALA A 45 1.89 29.45 -10.91
C ALA A 45 0.60 29.54 -10.06
N SER A 46 -0.49 28.84 -10.38
CA SER A 46 -1.61 28.74 -9.43
C SER A 46 -1.23 27.84 -8.25
N PRO A 47 -1.61 28.17 -6.99
CA PRO A 47 -1.35 27.31 -5.83
C PRO A 47 -1.84 25.87 -6.01
N ARG A 48 -2.93 25.69 -6.76
CA ARG A 48 -3.49 24.37 -7.08
C ARG A 48 -2.67 23.62 -8.12
N SER A 49 -2.16 24.33 -9.14
CA SER A 49 -1.23 23.75 -10.13
C SER A 49 0.06 23.31 -9.45
N LEU A 50 0.59 24.12 -8.52
CA LEU A 50 1.75 23.78 -7.70
C LEU A 50 1.48 22.56 -6.83
N GLU A 51 0.33 22.50 -6.15
CA GLU A 51 -0.04 21.32 -5.37
C GLU A 51 -0.19 20.06 -6.24
N ALA A 52 -0.79 20.18 -7.43
CA ALA A 52 -0.91 19.08 -8.37
C ALA A 52 0.47 18.59 -8.87
N CYS A 53 1.38 19.50 -9.22
CA CYS A 53 2.75 19.18 -9.59
C CYS A 53 3.50 18.48 -8.45
N LEU A 54 3.35 18.98 -7.22
CA LEU A 54 3.94 18.39 -6.01
C LEU A 54 3.40 16.99 -5.72
N ARG A 55 2.09 16.76 -5.89
CA ARG A 55 1.47 15.44 -5.67
C ARG A 55 1.89 14.43 -6.73
N GLU A 56 2.03 14.84 -7.99
CA GLU A 56 2.45 13.98 -9.10
C GLU A 56 3.98 13.80 -9.16
N GLY A 57 4.75 14.67 -8.50
CA GLY A 57 6.22 14.64 -8.46
C GLY A 57 6.89 15.17 -9.73
N VAL A 58 6.20 16.09 -10.43
CA VAL A 58 6.64 16.76 -11.67
C VAL A 58 7.20 18.14 -11.33
N GLU A 59 8.35 18.51 -11.91
CA GLU A 59 8.95 19.82 -11.71
C GLU A 59 8.36 20.86 -12.68
N LEU A 60 8.35 22.14 -12.28
CA LEU A 60 7.81 23.22 -13.11
C LEU A 60 8.52 23.33 -14.46
N GLU A 61 9.85 23.14 -14.45
CA GLU A 61 10.73 23.19 -15.62
C GLU A 61 10.44 22.08 -16.65
N GLU A 62 9.77 21.00 -16.23
CA GLU A 62 9.36 19.87 -17.09
C GLU A 62 8.03 20.16 -17.83
N LEU A 63 7.28 21.17 -17.38
CA LEU A 63 6.02 21.61 -18.00
C LEU A 63 6.22 22.78 -18.97
N GLU A 64 7.36 23.47 -18.87
CA GLU A 64 7.73 24.58 -19.74
C GLU A 64 7.99 24.11 -21.17
N PHE A 65 7.44 24.85 -22.14
CA PHE A 65 7.72 24.60 -23.55
C PHE A 65 9.16 24.99 -23.86
N ARG A 66 9.91 24.09 -24.50
CA ARG A 66 11.27 24.36 -24.97
C ARG A 66 11.27 24.37 -26.50
N PRO A 67 11.68 25.48 -27.16
CA PRO A 67 11.71 25.52 -28.61
C PRO A 67 12.80 24.58 -29.16
N LEU A 68 12.66 24.18 -30.43
CA LEU A 68 13.59 23.27 -31.12
C LEU A 68 15.06 23.73 -30.99
N GLU A 69 15.29 25.04 -31.02
CA GLU A 69 16.60 25.69 -30.88
C GLU A 69 17.31 25.35 -29.57
N ALA A 70 16.56 25.06 -28.49
CA ALA A 70 17.13 24.69 -27.19
C ALA A 70 17.77 23.30 -27.18
N PHE A 71 17.48 22.47 -28.19
CA PHE A 71 18.03 21.11 -28.36
C PHE A 71 19.19 21.06 -29.35
N ALA A 72 19.59 22.21 -29.90
CA ALA A 72 20.74 22.29 -30.78
C ALA A 72 22.05 22.07 -29.98
N ALA A 73 22.68 20.91 -30.14
CA ALA A 73 24.01 20.64 -29.60
C ALA A 73 25.04 20.45 -30.72
N ALA A 74 26.30 20.79 -30.45
CA ALA A 74 27.38 20.66 -31.42
C ALA A 74 27.58 19.18 -31.80
N GLY A 75 27.27 18.83 -33.05
CA GLY A 75 27.46 17.49 -33.61
C GLY A 75 26.19 16.63 -33.76
N LEU A 76 25.00 17.13 -33.40
CA LEU A 76 23.73 16.46 -33.71
C LEU A 76 23.26 16.82 -35.12
N SER A 77 22.69 15.85 -35.82
CA SER A 77 21.99 16.09 -37.09
C SER A 77 20.63 16.77 -36.86
N ALA A 78 20.08 17.42 -37.89
CA ALA A 78 18.78 18.09 -37.79
C ALA A 78 17.64 17.09 -37.48
N GLU A 79 17.71 15.87 -38.03
CA GLU A 79 16.75 14.79 -37.77
C GLU A 79 16.80 14.34 -36.30
N GLU A 80 18.01 14.15 -35.74
CA GLU A 80 18.17 13.78 -34.33
C GLU A 80 17.70 14.89 -33.36
N GLN A 81 17.85 16.16 -33.76
CA GLN A 81 17.34 17.30 -32.99
C GLN A 81 15.81 17.35 -33.00
N GLU A 82 15.17 17.07 -34.13
CA GLU A 82 13.72 16.95 -34.26
C GLU A 82 13.18 15.79 -33.42
N GLU A 83 13.80 14.62 -33.49
CA GLU A 83 13.42 13.46 -32.67
C GLU A 83 13.52 13.74 -31.16
N LEU A 84 14.58 14.42 -30.72
CA LEU A 84 14.74 14.80 -29.31
C LEU A 84 13.68 15.82 -28.87
N PHE A 85 13.33 16.77 -29.74
CA PHE A 85 12.26 17.72 -29.49
C PHE A 85 10.90 17.02 -29.40
N GLU A 86 10.59 16.12 -30.32
CA GLU A 86 9.33 15.34 -30.29
C GLU A 86 9.22 14.49 -29.03
N GLN A 87 10.30 13.79 -28.64
CA GLN A 87 10.33 13.02 -27.39
C GLN A 87 10.15 13.91 -26.15
N ALA A 88 10.73 15.11 -26.15
CA ALA A 88 10.57 16.08 -25.06
C ALA A 88 9.14 16.64 -25.00
N GLU A 89 8.53 16.97 -26.15
CA GLU A 89 7.14 17.42 -26.23
C GLU A 89 6.16 16.32 -25.81
N GLU A 90 6.37 15.08 -26.23
CA GLU A 90 5.53 13.96 -25.79
C GLU A 90 5.59 13.77 -24.27
N ARG A 91 6.79 13.87 -23.68
CA ARG A 91 6.96 13.81 -22.22
C ARG A 91 6.23 14.98 -21.55
N ARG A 92 6.41 16.20 -22.05
CA ARG A 92 5.74 17.41 -21.54
C ARG A 92 4.22 17.26 -21.58
N GLN A 93 3.65 16.78 -22.69
CA GLN A 93 2.21 16.56 -22.84
C GLN A 93 1.69 15.51 -21.86
N ARG A 94 2.43 14.41 -21.63
CA ARG A 94 2.09 13.40 -20.62
C ARG A 94 2.10 13.99 -19.21
N HIS A 95 3.09 14.81 -18.88
CA HIS A 95 3.17 15.51 -17.59
C HIS A 95 2.04 16.53 -17.41
N LEU A 96 1.73 17.32 -18.44
CA LEU A 96 0.61 18.26 -18.43
C LEU A 96 -0.73 17.54 -18.23
N ALA A 97 -0.96 16.41 -18.89
CA ALA A 97 -2.17 15.61 -18.73
C ALA A 97 -2.31 15.04 -17.31
N ALA A 98 -1.21 14.52 -16.74
CA ALA A 98 -1.19 14.00 -15.37
C ALA A 98 -1.47 15.11 -14.34
N VAL A 99 -0.83 16.27 -14.49
CA VAL A 99 -1.06 17.44 -13.63
C VAL A 99 -2.48 17.98 -13.78
N ALA A 100 -3.04 18.00 -14.99
CA ALA A 100 -4.43 18.40 -15.23
C ALA A 100 -5.43 17.45 -14.56
N ALA A 101 -5.24 16.14 -14.66
CA ALA A 101 -6.07 15.15 -13.98
C ALA A 101 -5.99 15.29 -12.45
N GLN A 102 -4.79 15.52 -11.91
CA GLN A 102 -4.61 15.71 -10.48
C GLN A 102 -5.22 17.02 -9.98
N ARG A 103 -5.16 18.08 -10.80
CA ARG A 103 -5.85 19.34 -10.53
C ARG A 103 -7.37 19.16 -10.54
N ALA A 104 -7.93 18.39 -11.48
CA ALA A 104 -9.36 18.07 -11.49
C ALA A 104 -9.77 17.27 -10.23
N SER A 105 -8.94 16.31 -9.79
CA SER A 105 -9.18 15.57 -8.54
C SER A 105 -9.14 16.48 -7.30
N LEU A 106 -8.29 17.51 -7.28
CA LEU A 106 -8.29 18.53 -6.23
C LEU A 106 -9.55 19.41 -6.25
N GLU A 107 -10.12 19.65 -7.44
CA GLU A 107 -11.36 20.39 -7.61
C GLU A 107 -12.55 19.57 -7.12
N GLU A 108 -12.65 18.29 -7.48
CA GLU A 108 -13.70 17.38 -6.98
C GLU A 108 -13.63 17.22 -5.45
N ALA A 109 -12.43 17.04 -4.88
CA ALA A 109 -12.26 16.95 -3.43
C ALA A 109 -12.65 18.25 -2.69
N ALA A 110 -12.57 19.40 -3.35
CA ALA A 110 -13.02 20.68 -2.80
C ALA A 110 -14.53 20.91 -3.02
N GLU A 111 -15.12 20.29 -4.04
CA GLU A 111 -16.56 20.33 -4.31
C GLU A 111 -17.35 19.36 -3.42
N ASP A 112 -16.78 18.21 -3.05
CA ASP A 112 -17.41 17.25 -2.13
C ASP A 112 -17.64 17.84 -0.72
N ASP A 113 -16.82 18.82 -0.31
CA ASP A 113 -17.04 19.62 0.91
C ASP A 113 -18.23 20.60 0.78
N LEU A 114 -18.72 20.86 -0.44
CA LEU A 114 -19.86 21.74 -0.75
C LEU A 114 -21.13 20.98 -1.21
N VAL A 115 -21.00 19.74 -1.69
CA VAL A 115 -22.09 18.94 -2.30
C VAL A 115 -23.04 18.34 -1.25
N VAL A 116 -22.67 18.30 0.03
CA VAL A 116 -23.59 17.92 1.13
C VAL A 116 -24.79 18.89 1.26
N VAL A 117 -24.71 20.09 0.67
CA VAL A 117 -25.78 21.11 0.77
C VAL A 117 -26.73 21.13 -0.44
N ARG A 118 -26.39 20.56 -1.61
CA ARG A 118 -27.18 20.75 -2.85
C ARG A 118 -27.95 19.53 -3.38
N LEU A 119 -27.75 18.34 -2.82
CA LEU A 119 -28.44 17.11 -3.25
C LEU A 119 -29.89 16.96 -2.77
N ALA A 120 -30.44 17.98 -2.06
CA ALA A 120 -31.82 17.97 -1.58
C ALA A 120 -32.87 18.49 -2.59
N GLU A 121 -32.49 19.17 -3.68
CA GLU A 121 -33.46 19.93 -4.50
C GLU A 121 -33.78 19.37 -5.91
N GLN A 122 -33.05 18.36 -6.41
CA GLN A 122 -33.16 17.97 -7.83
C GLN A 122 -33.95 16.68 -8.14
N ARG A 123 -34.82 16.22 -7.23
CA ARG A 123 -35.63 14.98 -7.41
C ARG A 123 -37.10 15.20 -7.77
N ARG A 124 -37.48 16.37 -8.28
CA ARG A 124 -38.85 16.67 -8.73
C ARG A 124 -38.87 17.23 -10.15
N GLN A 125 -38.61 16.42 -11.17
CA GLN A 125 -39.09 16.64 -12.56
C GLN A 125 -38.51 15.57 -13.51
N SER A 126 -39.30 14.54 -13.85
CA SER A 126 -39.44 14.01 -15.22
C SER A 126 -40.29 12.73 -15.25
N GLY A 127 -41.53 12.89 -15.72
CA GLY A 127 -42.29 11.90 -16.50
C GLY A 127 -42.76 12.65 -17.75
N GLY A 128 -43.09 12.07 -18.90
CA GLY A 128 -43.36 10.71 -19.31
C GLY A 128 -43.70 10.72 -20.81
N SER A 129 -43.84 9.52 -21.37
CA SER A 129 -43.95 9.17 -22.80
C SER A 129 -45.38 9.25 -23.38
N SER A 130 -45.51 9.48 -24.69
CA SER A 130 -46.14 8.56 -25.69
C SER A 130 -46.89 9.28 -26.82
N ALA A 131 -46.81 8.73 -28.03
CA ALA A 131 -47.90 8.48 -28.99
C ALA A 131 -47.42 8.57 -30.46
N ALA A 132 -47.59 7.48 -31.23
CA ALA A 132 -48.12 7.49 -32.61
C ALA A 132 -47.85 6.14 -33.32
N ALA A 133 -48.90 5.32 -33.52
CA ALA A 133 -48.92 4.30 -34.58
C ALA A 133 -50.33 3.74 -34.78
N LYS A 134 -51.07 4.26 -35.78
CA LYS A 134 -52.19 3.57 -36.46
C LYS A 134 -52.38 4.17 -37.86
N ALA A 135 -52.07 3.42 -38.91
CA ALA A 135 -52.74 3.41 -40.22
C ALA A 135 -51.91 2.59 -41.24
N ALA A 136 -52.36 1.37 -41.58
CA ALA A 136 -52.17 0.72 -42.90
C ALA A 136 -52.66 -0.73 -42.81
N GLU A 137 -53.92 -1.00 -43.20
CA GLU A 137 -54.48 -2.36 -43.16
C GLU A 137 -55.26 -2.77 -44.43
N GLU A 138 -54.88 -2.28 -45.62
CA GLU A 138 -55.58 -2.66 -46.88
C GLU A 138 -54.65 -3.02 -48.07
N GLU A 139 -53.55 -3.73 -47.82
CA GLU A 139 -52.82 -4.51 -48.87
C GLU A 139 -52.50 -5.95 -48.43
N GLY A 140 -53.38 -6.53 -47.59
CA GLY A 140 -53.11 -7.72 -46.79
C GLY A 140 -52.47 -8.91 -47.51
N ALA A 141 -53.00 -9.44 -48.61
CA ALA A 141 -52.53 -10.75 -49.08
C ALA A 141 -51.13 -10.73 -49.76
N ALA A 142 -50.84 -9.72 -50.59
CA ALA A 142 -49.55 -9.60 -51.28
C ALA A 142 -48.47 -8.90 -50.42
N ALA A 143 -48.87 -7.94 -49.57
CA ALA A 143 -47.98 -7.33 -48.59
C ALA A 143 -47.65 -8.29 -47.44
N LEU A 144 -48.53 -9.23 -47.07
CA LEU A 144 -48.18 -10.28 -46.11
C LEU A 144 -47.18 -11.28 -46.68
N ALA A 145 -47.22 -11.60 -47.97
CA ALA A 145 -46.24 -12.49 -48.59
C ALA A 145 -44.85 -11.82 -48.71
N LYS A 146 -44.81 -10.56 -49.20
CA LYS A 146 -43.58 -9.75 -49.21
C LYS A 146 -43.07 -9.47 -47.79
N GLY A 147 -43.98 -9.14 -46.88
CA GLY A 147 -43.70 -8.92 -45.46
C GLY A 147 -43.15 -10.16 -44.77
N ARG A 148 -43.64 -11.37 -45.09
CA ARG A 148 -43.06 -12.64 -44.62
C ARG A 148 -41.67 -12.89 -45.18
N ALA A 149 -41.43 -12.61 -46.45
CA ALA A 149 -40.10 -12.75 -47.06
C ALA A 149 -39.10 -11.71 -46.50
N GLU A 150 -39.56 -10.50 -46.22
CA GLU A 150 -38.76 -9.46 -45.55
C GLU A 150 -38.50 -9.80 -44.09
N LEU A 151 -39.49 -10.36 -43.37
CA LEU A 151 -39.32 -10.89 -42.02
C LEU A 151 -38.33 -12.06 -41.99
N GLN A 152 -38.37 -12.96 -42.97
CA GLN A 152 -37.39 -14.05 -43.07
C GLN A 152 -35.99 -13.52 -43.35
N LYS A 153 -35.82 -12.55 -44.26
CA LYS A 153 -34.52 -11.88 -44.49
C LYS A 153 -34.03 -11.13 -43.26
N LEU A 154 -34.94 -10.50 -42.51
CA LEU A 154 -34.62 -9.84 -41.25
C LEU A 154 -34.19 -10.86 -40.20
N GLN A 155 -34.89 -11.99 -40.09
CA GLN A 155 -34.53 -13.08 -39.18
C GLN A 155 -33.21 -13.74 -39.58
N GLU A 156 -32.92 -13.92 -40.86
CA GLU A 156 -31.63 -14.42 -41.33
C GLU A 156 -30.48 -13.44 -41.04
N ARG A 157 -30.71 -12.13 -41.22
CA ARG A 157 -29.75 -11.09 -40.81
C ARG A 157 -29.54 -11.07 -39.30
N GLN A 158 -30.60 -11.15 -38.52
CA GLN A 158 -30.53 -11.24 -37.05
C GLN A 158 -29.82 -12.52 -36.60
N ARG A 159 -30.06 -13.66 -37.26
CA ARG A 159 -29.34 -14.91 -36.99
C ARG A 159 -27.87 -14.80 -37.36
N ALA A 160 -27.53 -14.18 -38.48
CA ALA A 160 -26.14 -13.93 -38.88
C ALA A 160 -25.43 -12.96 -37.92
N GLU A 161 -26.11 -11.91 -37.45
CA GLU A 161 -25.61 -11.00 -36.43
C GLU A 161 -25.41 -11.70 -35.09
N LEU A 162 -26.36 -12.53 -34.66
CA LEU A 162 -26.22 -13.35 -33.44
C LEU A 162 -25.04 -14.31 -33.54
N VAL A 163 -24.85 -15.00 -34.67
CA VAL A 163 -23.67 -15.85 -34.90
C VAL A 163 -22.38 -15.03 -34.85
N ARG A 164 -22.36 -13.84 -35.46
CA ARG A 164 -21.19 -12.95 -35.43
C ARG A 164 -20.87 -12.44 -34.02
N ILE A 165 -21.89 -12.13 -33.22
CA ILE A 165 -21.73 -11.74 -31.81
C ILE A 165 -21.20 -12.93 -31.01
N LEU A 166 -21.76 -14.13 -31.18
CA LEU A 166 -21.31 -15.34 -30.50
C LEU A 166 -19.85 -15.69 -30.86
N GLU A 167 -19.47 -15.57 -32.13
CA GLU A 167 -18.08 -15.76 -32.55
C GLU A 167 -17.13 -14.72 -31.94
N ALA A 168 -17.58 -13.47 -31.79
CA ALA A 168 -16.81 -12.43 -31.11
C ALA A 168 -16.71 -12.69 -29.60
N GLU A 169 -17.78 -13.18 -28.98
CA GLU A 169 -17.84 -13.58 -27.57
C GLU A 169 -16.86 -14.72 -27.29
N VAL A 170 -16.86 -15.77 -28.12
CA VAL A 170 -15.93 -16.91 -28.01
C VAL A 170 -14.49 -16.46 -28.20
N LYS A 171 -14.21 -15.60 -29.19
CA LYS A 171 -12.86 -15.04 -29.39
C LYS A 171 -12.43 -14.18 -28.21
N ALA A 172 -13.33 -13.39 -27.64
CA ALA A 172 -13.06 -12.59 -26.45
C ALA A 172 -12.80 -13.46 -25.22
N GLN A 173 -13.54 -14.55 -25.03
CA GLN A 173 -13.31 -15.52 -23.97
C GLN A 173 -11.94 -16.20 -24.10
N VAL A 174 -11.56 -16.67 -25.29
CA VAL A 174 -10.23 -17.27 -25.53
C VAL A 174 -9.10 -16.27 -25.24
N VAL A 175 -9.29 -14.99 -25.59
CA VAL A 175 -8.31 -13.94 -25.26
C VAL A 175 -8.25 -13.68 -23.76
N ARG A 176 -9.39 -13.65 -23.06
CA ARG A 176 -9.44 -13.49 -21.59
C ARG A 176 -8.76 -14.66 -20.88
N GLU A 177 -9.08 -15.89 -21.24
CA GLU A 177 -8.43 -17.10 -20.69
C GLU A 177 -6.92 -17.10 -20.94
N ARG A 178 -6.48 -16.64 -22.12
CA ARG A 178 -5.05 -16.53 -22.44
C ARG A 178 -4.35 -15.45 -21.60
N ILE A 179 -5.02 -14.31 -21.36
CA ILE A 179 -4.51 -13.25 -20.49
C ILE A 179 -4.45 -13.76 -19.05
N GLU A 180 -5.50 -14.40 -18.54
CA GLU A 180 -5.56 -14.97 -17.20
C GLU A 180 -4.50 -16.07 -16.99
N ALA A 181 -4.28 -16.94 -17.98
CA ALA A 181 -3.21 -17.93 -17.92
C ALA A 181 -1.81 -17.30 -17.93
N GLN A 182 -1.63 -16.16 -18.60
CA GLN A 182 -0.37 -15.41 -18.59
C GLN A 182 -0.18 -14.67 -17.27
N THR A 183 -1.22 -14.04 -16.71
CA THR A 183 -1.14 -13.35 -15.41
C THR A 183 -0.85 -14.34 -14.30
N MET A 184 -1.54 -15.49 -14.26
CA MET A 184 -1.28 -16.57 -13.29
C MET A 184 0.17 -17.08 -13.33
N ARG A 185 0.76 -17.24 -14.53
CA ARG A 185 2.18 -17.63 -14.67
C ARG A 185 3.13 -16.54 -14.19
N THR A 186 2.81 -15.27 -14.40
CA THR A 186 3.64 -14.16 -13.89
C THR A 186 3.50 -14.01 -12.37
N GLU A 187 2.30 -14.17 -11.83
CA GLU A 187 2.05 -14.14 -10.39
C GLU A 187 2.74 -15.30 -9.67
N GLN A 188 2.75 -16.50 -10.27
CA GLN A 188 3.51 -17.65 -9.74
C GLN A 188 5.02 -17.35 -9.68
N ARG A 189 5.60 -16.78 -10.74
CA ARG A 189 7.01 -16.38 -10.75
C ARG A 189 7.33 -15.29 -9.72
N ILE A 190 6.44 -14.32 -9.55
CA ILE A 190 6.58 -13.26 -8.53
C ILE A 190 6.48 -13.85 -7.12
N ALA A 191 5.54 -14.76 -6.89
CA ALA A 191 5.37 -15.42 -5.59
C ALA A 191 6.55 -16.33 -5.23
N GLU A 192 7.13 -17.04 -6.21
CA GLU A 192 8.36 -17.82 -6.04
C GLU A 192 9.56 -16.92 -5.70
N ALA A 193 9.72 -15.81 -6.43
CA ALA A 193 10.76 -14.82 -6.14
C ALA A 193 10.58 -14.17 -4.74
N GLN A 194 9.34 -13.88 -4.34
CA GLN A 194 9.04 -13.36 -3.00
C GLN A 194 9.41 -14.36 -1.90
N ARG A 195 9.02 -15.64 -2.05
CA ARG A 195 9.40 -16.72 -1.12
C ARG A 195 10.92 -16.88 -1.02
N GLU A 196 11.65 -16.76 -2.12
CA GLU A 196 13.10 -16.82 -2.11
C GLU A 196 13.72 -15.62 -1.38
N THR A 197 13.18 -14.41 -1.56
CA THR A 197 13.64 -13.23 -0.82
C THR A 197 13.31 -13.29 0.67
N GLU A 198 12.16 -13.86 1.05
CA GLU A 198 11.77 -14.08 2.44
C GLU A 198 12.70 -15.10 3.10
N ARG A 199 13.00 -16.22 2.45
CA ARG A 199 13.99 -17.21 2.94
C ARG A 199 15.36 -16.58 3.14
N ARG A 200 15.84 -15.77 2.19
CA ARG A 200 17.13 -15.05 2.34
C ARG A 200 17.12 -14.04 3.49
N ARG A 201 15.98 -13.40 3.78
CA ARG A 201 15.81 -12.49 4.92
C ARG A 201 15.77 -13.25 6.25
N GLU A 202 15.06 -14.38 6.30
CA GLU A 202 15.02 -15.26 7.47
C GLU A 202 16.41 -15.82 7.80
N GLU A 203 17.13 -16.34 6.80
CA GLU A 203 18.51 -16.81 6.95
C GLU A 203 19.46 -15.68 7.41
N ALA A 204 19.27 -14.45 6.92
CA ALA A 204 20.05 -13.30 7.38
C ALA A 204 19.75 -12.93 8.84
N LEU A 205 18.48 -12.93 9.25
CA LEU A 205 18.06 -12.70 10.64
C LEU A 205 18.55 -13.79 11.59
N GLU A 206 18.53 -15.06 11.16
CA GLU A 206 19.09 -16.17 11.93
C GLU A 206 20.60 -16.05 12.08
N ARG A 207 21.33 -15.65 11.03
CA ARG A 207 22.77 -15.37 11.11
C ARG A 207 23.09 -14.19 12.04
N GLU A 208 22.26 -13.14 12.05
CA GLU A 208 22.44 -12.03 12.99
C GLU A 208 22.16 -12.45 14.43
N ARG A 209 21.09 -13.23 14.68
CA ARG A 209 20.79 -13.81 16.01
C ARG A 209 21.93 -14.71 16.50
N ALA A 210 22.48 -15.55 15.62
CA ALA A 210 23.63 -16.39 15.94
C ALA A 210 24.88 -15.57 16.26
N ARG A 211 25.15 -14.48 15.52
CA ARG A 211 26.25 -13.55 15.81
C ARG A 211 26.07 -12.81 17.13
N GLN A 212 24.84 -12.39 17.46
CA GLN A 212 24.55 -11.74 18.74
C GLN A 212 24.66 -12.73 19.91
N ALA A 213 24.21 -13.98 19.75
CA ALA A 213 24.39 -15.02 20.74
C ALA A 213 25.87 -15.35 20.97
N ALA A 214 26.69 -15.42 19.90
CA ALA A 214 28.13 -15.62 19.99
C ALA A 214 28.84 -14.46 20.70
N LYS A 215 28.48 -13.20 20.40
CA LYS A 215 29.02 -12.02 21.09
C LYS A 215 28.65 -12.01 22.57
N ARG A 216 27.40 -12.33 22.92
CA ARG A 216 26.98 -12.44 24.33
C ARG A 216 27.74 -13.53 25.07
N ALA A 217 27.96 -14.68 24.44
CA ALA A 217 28.76 -15.75 25.04
C ALA A 217 30.24 -15.36 25.24
N GLU A 218 30.80 -14.55 24.34
CA GLU A 218 32.15 -14.01 24.47
C GLU A 218 32.26 -12.95 25.58
N GLU A 219 31.26 -12.07 25.70
CA GLU A 219 31.13 -11.08 26.78
C GLU A 219 30.97 -11.76 28.14
N GLU A 220 30.09 -12.76 28.26
CA GLU A 220 29.92 -13.56 29.49
C GLU A 220 31.21 -14.29 29.87
N ALA A 221 31.95 -14.82 28.89
CA ALA A 221 33.25 -15.44 29.14
C ALA A 221 34.33 -14.42 29.59
N ALA A 222 34.29 -13.19 29.07
CA ALA A 222 35.18 -12.12 29.47
C ALA A 222 34.84 -11.59 30.88
N GLU A 223 33.55 -11.44 31.20
CA GLU A 223 33.07 -11.06 32.53
C GLU A 223 33.40 -12.14 33.58
N ALA A 224 33.25 -13.43 33.24
CA ALA A 224 33.66 -14.52 34.11
C ALA A 224 35.18 -14.51 34.40
N ARG A 225 36.01 -14.18 33.40
CA ARG A 225 37.47 -14.02 33.57
C ARG A 225 37.80 -12.79 34.44
N GLY A 226 37.10 -11.67 34.22
CA GLY A 226 37.25 -10.46 35.04
C GLY A 226 36.84 -10.68 36.50
N ALA A 227 35.73 -11.37 36.74
CA ALA A 227 35.25 -11.73 38.07
C ALA A 227 36.22 -12.68 38.80
N ALA A 228 36.82 -13.64 38.09
CA ALA A 228 37.83 -14.53 38.65
C ALA A 228 39.10 -13.78 39.10
N LEU A 229 39.56 -12.81 38.30
CA LEU A 229 40.69 -11.94 38.65
C LEU A 229 40.37 -11.04 39.84
N ALA A 230 39.19 -10.42 39.86
CA ALA A 230 38.74 -9.57 40.98
C ALA A 230 38.61 -10.36 42.30
N LEU A 231 38.13 -11.60 42.24
CA LEU A 231 38.10 -12.51 43.40
C LEU A 231 39.52 -12.83 43.90
N GLN A 232 40.48 -12.99 42.99
CA GLN A 232 41.88 -13.25 43.32
C GLN A 232 42.55 -12.03 43.98
N GLU A 233 42.26 -10.82 43.50
CA GLU A 233 42.74 -9.57 44.09
C GLU A 233 42.13 -9.31 45.47
N ARG A 234 40.83 -9.57 45.62
CA ARG A 234 40.15 -9.47 46.92
C ARG A 234 40.76 -10.43 47.95
N ARG A 235 41.07 -11.67 47.57
CA ARG A 235 41.77 -12.63 48.43
C ARG A 235 43.15 -12.13 48.86
N LYS A 236 43.92 -11.53 47.94
CA LYS A 236 45.23 -10.92 48.25
C LYS A 236 45.08 -9.73 49.20
N GLN A 237 44.08 -8.87 49.00
CA GLN A 237 43.81 -7.73 49.88
C GLN A 237 43.35 -8.17 51.28
N GLU A 238 42.53 -9.21 51.39
CA GLU A 238 42.11 -9.78 52.66
C GLU A 238 43.28 -10.42 53.43
N GLU A 239 44.25 -11.04 52.73
CA GLU A 239 45.49 -11.53 53.35
C GLU A 239 46.41 -10.40 53.83
N ILE A 240 46.53 -9.31 53.06
CA ILE A 240 47.29 -8.12 53.47
C ILE A 240 46.62 -7.46 54.69
N ALA A 241 45.29 -7.33 54.68
CA ALA A 241 44.52 -6.79 55.79
C ALA A 241 44.61 -7.67 57.05
N ARG A 242 44.59 -9.00 56.91
CA ARG A 242 44.80 -9.93 58.03
C ARG A 242 46.20 -9.80 58.65
N LYS A 243 47.24 -9.62 57.83
CA LYS A 243 48.62 -9.40 58.30
C LYS A 243 48.75 -8.04 59.02
N ALA A 244 48.18 -6.97 58.46
CA ALA A 244 48.16 -5.65 59.07
C ALA A 244 47.39 -5.61 60.41
N LEU A 245 46.22 -6.27 60.48
CA LEU A 245 45.42 -6.39 61.72
C LEU A 245 46.16 -7.21 62.80
N GLY A 246 46.94 -8.22 62.39
CA GLY A 246 47.80 -9.01 63.29
C GLY A 246 48.93 -8.18 63.90
N GLU A 247 49.59 -7.35 63.10
CA GLU A 247 50.66 -6.44 63.56
C GLU A 247 50.12 -5.30 64.43
N GLU A 248 48.95 -4.75 64.09
CA GLU A 248 48.30 -3.71 64.88
C GLU A 248 47.80 -4.26 66.23
N ARG A 249 47.25 -5.48 66.26
CA ARG A 249 46.89 -6.17 67.51
C ARG A 249 48.11 -6.46 68.38
N ARG A 250 49.29 -6.72 67.78
CA ARG A 250 50.54 -6.91 68.53
C ARG A 250 51.04 -5.60 69.16
N ARG A 251 50.98 -4.48 68.41
CA ARG A 251 51.30 -3.13 68.93
C ARG A 251 50.32 -2.66 70.01
N ARG A 252 49.03 -2.92 69.85
CA ARG A 252 47.99 -2.59 70.85
C ARG A 252 48.11 -3.44 72.12
N ARG A 253 48.52 -4.71 72.02
CA ARG A 253 48.77 -5.58 73.20
C ARG A 253 50.02 -5.16 73.98
N GLU A 254 51.04 -4.60 73.32
CA GLU A 254 52.22 -4.02 73.98
C GLU A 254 51.92 -2.65 74.62
N ALA A 255 51.10 -1.81 73.99
CA ALA A 255 50.64 -0.53 74.55
C ALA A 255 49.67 -0.72 75.75
N ALA A 256 48.80 -1.74 75.70
CA ALA A 256 47.86 -2.05 76.76
C ALA A 256 48.53 -2.66 78.01
N LYS A 257 49.66 -3.37 77.86
CA LYS A 257 50.45 -3.84 79.02
C LYS A 257 51.10 -2.69 79.80
N ARG A 258 51.49 -1.59 79.14
CA ARG A 258 52.07 -0.40 79.79
C ARG A 258 51.05 0.55 80.43
N HIS A 259 49.77 0.42 80.08
CA HIS A 259 48.69 1.26 80.61
C HIS A 259 47.89 0.60 81.75
N ARG A 260 47.92 -0.75 81.85
CA ARG A 260 47.24 -1.51 82.91
C ARG A 260 47.90 -1.40 84.29
N GLU A 261 49.15 -0.97 84.39
CA GLU A 261 49.83 -0.73 85.68
C GLU A 261 49.51 0.66 86.28
N LYS A 262 49.07 1.64 85.48
CA LYS A 262 48.74 2.99 85.96
C LYS A 262 47.27 3.18 86.35
N LEU A 263 46.37 2.30 85.89
CA LEU A 263 44.92 2.45 86.05
C LEU A 263 44.31 1.68 87.24
N ALA A 264 45.09 0.96 88.04
CA ALA A 264 44.59 0.31 89.26
C ALA A 264 44.40 1.27 90.46
N LYS A 265 44.71 2.58 90.30
CA LYS A 265 44.60 3.61 91.35
C LYS A 265 43.49 4.65 91.11
N GLN A 266 42.66 4.50 90.09
CA GLN A 266 41.61 5.49 89.73
C GLN A 266 40.23 4.85 89.48
N GLU A 267 39.89 3.77 90.20
CA GLU A 267 38.57 3.14 90.10
C GLU A 267 37.54 3.68 91.12
N GLU A 268 37.96 4.48 92.12
CA GLU A 268 37.02 5.02 93.11
C GLU A 268 36.36 6.35 92.71
N PHE A 269 36.90 7.09 91.74
CA PHE A 269 36.28 8.32 91.21
C PHE A 269 35.31 8.09 90.03
N ARG A 270 35.32 6.90 89.42
CA ARG A 270 34.50 6.57 88.25
C ARG A 270 33.05 6.23 88.58
N ARG A 271 32.80 5.64 89.75
CA ARG A 271 31.45 5.21 90.15
C ARG A 271 30.45 6.37 90.30
N GLN A 272 30.91 7.61 90.48
CA GLN A 272 30.03 8.79 90.56
C GLN A 272 29.79 9.47 89.20
N THR A 273 30.58 9.16 88.17
CA THR A 273 30.40 9.71 86.80
C THR A 273 29.76 8.69 85.83
N GLU A 274 29.85 7.39 86.13
CA GLU A 274 29.23 6.31 85.34
C GLU A 274 27.69 6.37 85.35
N ALA A 275 27.06 6.73 86.48
CA ALA A 275 25.60 6.85 86.56
C ALA A 275 25.00 7.96 85.67
N LEU A 276 25.72 9.07 85.47
CA LEU A 276 25.28 10.17 84.59
C LEU A 276 25.49 9.82 83.10
N ALA A 277 26.52 9.04 82.78
CA ALA A 277 26.80 8.57 81.43
C ALA A 277 25.88 7.41 81.00
N GLU A 278 25.49 6.54 81.93
CA GLU A 278 24.52 5.46 81.69
C GLU A 278 23.12 6.00 81.41
N ALA A 279 22.69 7.05 82.12
CA ALA A 279 21.41 7.73 81.85
C ALA A 279 21.38 8.39 80.45
N GLN A 280 22.49 8.97 79.99
CA GLN A 280 22.61 9.54 78.64
C GLN A 280 22.68 8.46 77.54
N ARG A 281 23.26 7.29 77.85
CA ARG A 281 23.30 6.14 76.94
C ARG A 281 21.93 5.48 76.78
N LEU A 282 21.20 5.25 77.87
CA LEU A 282 19.82 4.73 77.82
C LEU A 282 18.89 5.67 77.05
N ALA A 283 19.01 6.99 77.25
CA ALA A 283 18.23 7.97 76.48
C ALA A 283 18.60 8.02 74.98
N ALA A 284 19.86 7.72 74.62
CA ALA A 284 20.29 7.61 73.23
C ALA A 284 19.83 6.28 72.60
N GLU A 285 19.87 5.19 73.35
CA GLU A 285 19.38 3.87 72.94
C GLU A 285 17.87 3.86 72.71
N GLU A 286 17.08 4.53 73.56
CA GLU A 286 15.63 4.68 73.35
C GLU A 286 15.31 5.53 72.10
N ARG A 287 16.10 6.58 71.82
CA ARG A 287 15.93 7.39 70.60
C ARG A 287 16.29 6.59 69.35
N ASN A 288 17.35 5.79 69.41
CA ASN A 288 17.78 4.94 68.31
C ASN A 288 16.80 3.77 68.08
N ALA A 289 16.22 3.20 69.14
CA ALA A 289 15.20 2.17 69.05
C ALA A 289 13.92 2.72 68.38
N ARG A 290 13.46 3.91 68.77
CA ARG A 290 12.30 4.58 68.12
C ARG A 290 12.57 4.99 66.67
N ALA A 291 13.81 5.29 66.31
CA ALA A 291 14.20 5.56 64.92
C ALA A 291 14.22 4.26 64.09
N ALA A 292 14.76 3.17 64.65
CA ALA A 292 14.80 1.85 64.00
C ALA A 292 13.39 1.27 63.79
N GLU A 293 12.47 1.45 64.75
CA GLU A 293 11.06 1.04 64.58
C GLU A 293 10.37 1.80 63.43
N ARG A 294 10.64 3.11 63.30
CA ARG A 294 10.12 3.94 62.21
C ARG A 294 10.72 3.58 60.86
N GLU A 295 12.02 3.28 60.81
CA GLU A 295 12.69 2.81 59.59
C GLU A 295 12.15 1.44 59.17
N ALA A 296 11.97 0.51 60.11
CA ALA A 296 11.37 -0.80 59.84
C ALA A 296 9.92 -0.69 59.34
N GLU A 297 9.12 0.23 59.88
CA GLU A 297 7.76 0.49 59.39
C GLU A 297 7.74 1.05 57.96
N LEU A 298 8.67 1.96 57.64
CA LEU A 298 8.83 2.51 56.28
C LEU A 298 9.33 1.46 55.29
N GLU A 299 10.26 0.59 55.69
CA GLU A 299 10.73 -0.53 54.87
C GLU A 299 9.63 -1.55 54.62
N ALA A 300 8.83 -1.90 55.64
CA ALA A 300 7.68 -2.78 55.48
C ALA A 300 6.62 -2.20 54.53
N ARG A 301 6.34 -0.89 54.62
CA ARG A 301 5.44 -0.20 53.67
C ARG A 301 6.01 -0.18 52.25
N ARG A 302 7.32 -0.04 52.09
CA ARG A 302 7.99 -0.07 50.79
C ARG A 302 7.97 -1.47 50.17
N GLN A 303 8.19 -2.51 50.97
CA GLN A 303 8.08 -3.91 50.54
C GLN A 303 6.65 -4.26 50.13
N ALA A 304 5.64 -3.87 50.92
CA ALA A 304 4.24 -4.08 50.57
C ALA A 304 3.84 -3.40 49.25
N ARG A 305 4.34 -2.18 48.97
CA ARG A 305 4.14 -1.51 47.67
C ARG A 305 4.80 -2.25 46.52
N LEU A 306 6.04 -2.70 46.70
CA LEU A 306 6.75 -3.48 45.67
C LEU A 306 6.07 -4.82 45.39
N GLU A 307 5.49 -5.47 46.40
CA GLU A 307 4.71 -6.70 46.24
C GLU A 307 3.38 -6.45 45.50
N GLN A 308 2.70 -5.34 45.80
CA GLN A 308 1.51 -4.91 45.06
C GLN A 308 1.85 -4.63 43.59
N GLU A 309 2.91 -3.88 43.31
CA GLU A 309 3.37 -3.60 41.94
C GLU A 309 3.76 -4.89 41.19
N ARG A 310 4.41 -5.85 41.86
CA ARG A 310 4.73 -7.16 41.28
C ARG A 310 3.47 -7.98 40.99
N ALA A 311 2.48 -7.97 41.88
CA ALA A 311 1.21 -8.67 41.69
C ALA A 311 0.39 -8.06 40.53
N GLU A 312 0.35 -6.73 40.43
CA GLU A 312 -0.30 -6.03 39.31
C GLU A 312 0.43 -6.30 37.99
N ALA A 313 1.76 -6.27 37.98
CA ALA A 313 2.56 -6.62 36.80
C ALA A 313 2.36 -8.08 36.38
N ALA A 314 2.19 -9.02 37.32
CA ALA A 314 1.88 -10.42 37.03
C ALA A 314 0.49 -10.55 36.38
N ARG A 315 -0.54 -9.89 36.93
CA ARG A 315 -1.89 -9.88 36.34
C ARG A 315 -1.91 -9.27 34.94
N GLN A 316 -1.14 -8.20 34.70
CA GLN A 316 -1.02 -7.61 33.37
C GLN A 316 -0.31 -8.55 32.38
N ARG A 317 0.66 -9.34 32.83
CA ARG A 317 1.32 -10.37 32.00
C ARG A 317 0.35 -11.50 31.66
N GLU A 318 -0.43 -11.99 32.62
CA GLU A 318 -1.47 -13.01 32.39
C GLU A 318 -2.50 -12.53 31.35
N LEU A 319 -3.03 -11.31 31.50
CA LEU A 319 -3.95 -10.71 30.54
C LEU A 319 -3.32 -10.51 29.15
N ALA A 320 -2.02 -10.16 29.10
CA ALA A 320 -1.31 -10.03 27.83
C ALA A 320 -1.10 -11.40 27.16
N GLU A 321 -0.76 -12.44 27.92
CA GLU A 321 -0.63 -13.81 27.44
C GLU A 321 -1.97 -14.37 26.95
N GLU A 322 -3.07 -14.10 27.64
CA GLU A 322 -4.43 -14.44 27.19
C GLU A 322 -4.79 -13.74 25.89
N ARG A 323 -4.45 -12.45 25.73
CA ARG A 323 -4.64 -11.72 24.48
C ARG A 323 -3.81 -12.30 23.34
N ILE A 324 -2.56 -12.67 23.60
CA ILE A 324 -1.68 -13.31 22.61
C ILE A 324 -2.25 -14.67 22.21
N ARG A 325 -2.69 -15.50 23.17
CA ARG A 325 -3.33 -16.79 22.89
C ARG A 325 -4.63 -16.64 22.12
N ALA A 326 -5.48 -15.67 22.46
CA ALA A 326 -6.71 -15.39 21.73
C ALA A 326 -6.42 -14.92 20.29
N ALA A 327 -5.39 -14.09 20.08
CA ALA A 327 -4.97 -13.67 18.76
C ALA A 327 -4.41 -14.85 17.93
N GLN A 328 -3.63 -15.75 18.54
CA GLN A 328 -3.13 -16.96 17.90
C GLN A 328 -4.28 -17.90 17.50
N ALA A 329 -5.23 -18.15 18.40
CA ALA A 329 -6.41 -18.97 18.10
C ALA A 329 -7.28 -18.37 16.98
N ALA A 330 -7.45 -17.04 16.96
CA ALA A 330 -8.15 -16.34 15.88
C ALA A 330 -7.41 -16.45 14.53
N ALA A 331 -6.09 -16.36 14.54
CA ALA A 331 -5.27 -16.53 13.35
C ALA A 331 -5.33 -17.96 12.80
N GLU A 332 -5.26 -18.98 13.67
CA GLU A 332 -5.43 -20.39 13.30
C GLU A 332 -6.82 -20.68 12.74
N ALA A 333 -7.87 -20.13 13.35
CA ALA A 333 -9.24 -20.25 12.84
C ALA A 333 -9.40 -19.59 11.47
N ALA A 334 -8.78 -18.43 11.26
CA ALA A 334 -8.77 -17.76 9.96
C ALA A 334 -8.00 -18.56 8.89
N ALA A 335 -6.88 -19.18 9.26
CA ALA A 335 -6.12 -20.06 8.36
C ALA A 335 -6.93 -21.29 7.94
N ARG A 336 -7.58 -21.98 8.90
CA ARG A 336 -8.46 -23.13 8.62
C ARG A 336 -9.63 -22.75 7.70
N ARG A 337 -10.24 -21.57 7.88
CA ARG A 337 -11.30 -21.08 6.99
C ARG A 337 -10.79 -20.88 5.56
N LYS A 338 -9.59 -20.32 5.39
CA LYS A 338 -8.97 -20.15 4.06
C LYS A 338 -8.64 -21.49 3.41
N GLU A 339 -8.17 -22.47 4.17
CA GLU A 339 -7.92 -23.83 3.67
C GLU A 339 -9.22 -24.50 3.22
N GLN A 340 -10.30 -24.39 4.00
CA GLN A 340 -11.61 -24.91 3.62
C GLN A 340 -12.17 -24.23 2.36
N GLU A 341 -11.98 -22.90 2.23
CA GLU A 341 -12.40 -22.16 1.03
C GLU A 341 -11.59 -22.59 -0.21
N ARG A 342 -10.28 -22.81 -0.06
CA ARG A 342 -9.43 -23.35 -1.13
C ARG A 342 -9.86 -24.76 -1.53
N ALA A 343 -10.04 -25.65 -0.57
CA ALA A 343 -10.50 -27.02 -0.82
C ALA A 343 -11.88 -27.04 -1.51
N ARG A 344 -12.80 -26.14 -1.14
CA ARG A 344 -14.09 -25.99 -1.85
C ARG A 344 -13.90 -25.53 -3.29
N ARG A 345 -13.06 -24.51 -3.53
CA ARG A 345 -12.77 -24.03 -4.89
C ARG A 345 -12.08 -25.08 -5.75
N GLU A 346 -11.18 -25.87 -5.17
CA GLU A 346 -10.52 -26.99 -5.85
C GLU A 346 -11.54 -28.08 -6.21
N ALA A 347 -12.44 -28.44 -5.28
CA ALA A 347 -13.51 -29.39 -5.56
C ALA A 347 -14.47 -28.88 -6.66
N GLU A 348 -14.90 -27.62 -6.60
CA GLU A 348 -15.73 -27.01 -7.64
C GLU A 348 -15.02 -26.96 -9.01
N ALA A 349 -13.70 -26.70 -9.02
CA ALA A 349 -12.91 -26.71 -10.24
C ALA A 349 -12.78 -28.14 -10.82
N GLU A 350 -12.57 -29.15 -9.97
CA GLU A 350 -12.57 -30.55 -10.39
C GLU A 350 -13.92 -30.98 -10.94
N GLU A 351 -15.03 -30.61 -10.30
CA GLU A 351 -16.38 -30.91 -10.79
C GLU A 351 -16.63 -30.27 -12.16
N ARG A 352 -16.23 -29.00 -12.35
CA ARG A 352 -16.31 -28.34 -13.67
C ARG A 352 -15.45 -29.04 -14.71
N GLN A 353 -14.24 -29.49 -14.35
CA GLN A 353 -13.38 -30.24 -15.26
C GLN A 353 -13.97 -31.61 -15.61
N ARG A 354 -14.60 -32.30 -14.65
CA ARG A 354 -15.28 -33.58 -14.89
C ARG A 354 -16.49 -33.38 -15.81
N ALA A 355 -17.34 -32.39 -15.53
CA ALA A 355 -18.46 -32.04 -16.38
C ALA A 355 -18.02 -31.66 -17.81
N TRP A 356 -16.93 -30.91 -17.95
CA TRP A 356 -16.37 -30.57 -19.27
C TRP A 356 -15.85 -31.80 -20.03
N LYS A 357 -15.15 -32.71 -19.33
CA LYS A 357 -14.69 -33.99 -19.93
C LYS A 357 -15.86 -34.89 -20.33
N GLU A 358 -16.92 -34.95 -19.53
CA GLU A 358 -18.14 -35.70 -19.86
C GLU A 358 -18.85 -35.09 -21.07
N GLN A 359 -18.95 -33.76 -21.16
CA GLN A 359 -19.48 -33.07 -22.33
C GLN A 359 -18.66 -33.36 -23.60
N GLN A 360 -17.32 -33.32 -23.50
CA GLN A 360 -16.46 -33.68 -24.64
C GLN A 360 -16.60 -35.15 -25.04
N ALA A 361 -16.70 -36.06 -24.08
CA ALA A 361 -16.92 -37.47 -24.36
C ALA A 361 -18.28 -37.70 -25.05
N ALA A 362 -19.34 -37.05 -24.57
CA ALA A 362 -20.67 -37.10 -25.18
C ALA A 362 -20.68 -36.51 -26.60
N GLU A 363 -19.96 -35.40 -26.84
CA GLU A 363 -19.84 -34.80 -28.17
C GLU A 363 -19.07 -35.72 -29.14
N LEU A 364 -17.97 -36.35 -28.68
CA LEU A 364 -17.23 -37.33 -29.48
C LEU A 364 -18.08 -38.57 -29.78
N GLU A 365 -18.87 -39.05 -28.83
CA GLU A 365 -19.79 -40.17 -29.03
C GLU A 365 -20.90 -39.80 -30.03
N ALA A 366 -21.46 -38.59 -29.95
CA ALA A 366 -22.45 -38.09 -30.90
C ALA A 366 -21.87 -37.98 -32.32
N ARG A 367 -20.65 -37.44 -32.46
CA ARG A 367 -19.94 -37.39 -33.75
C ARG A 367 -19.63 -38.78 -34.31
N ALA A 368 -19.30 -39.74 -33.44
CA ALA A 368 -19.08 -41.13 -33.85
C ALA A 368 -20.37 -41.79 -34.36
N LYS A 369 -21.50 -41.55 -33.68
CA LYS A 369 -22.84 -42.01 -34.13
C LYS A 369 -23.21 -41.39 -35.47
N GLU A 370 -23.05 -40.08 -35.65
CA GLU A 370 -23.32 -39.41 -36.92
C GLU A 370 -22.41 -39.91 -38.04
N ALA A 371 -21.13 -40.18 -37.76
CA ALA A 371 -20.20 -40.77 -38.71
C ALA A 371 -20.62 -42.20 -39.10
N ALA A 372 -21.08 -43.01 -38.14
CA ALA A 372 -21.60 -44.35 -38.39
C ALA A 372 -22.87 -44.31 -39.26
N GLU A 373 -23.82 -43.44 -38.96
CA GLU A 373 -25.04 -43.24 -39.77
C GLU A 373 -24.71 -42.81 -41.20
N ARG A 374 -23.73 -41.92 -41.39
CA ARG A 374 -23.24 -41.53 -42.73
C ARG A 374 -22.58 -42.70 -43.45
N GLN A 375 -21.84 -43.57 -42.74
CA GLN A 375 -21.26 -44.78 -43.33
C GLN A 375 -22.35 -45.79 -43.73
N GLU A 376 -23.38 -45.96 -42.92
CA GLU A 376 -24.53 -46.81 -43.27
C GLU A 376 -25.30 -46.25 -44.46
N ALA A 377 -25.56 -44.94 -44.48
CA ALA A 377 -26.22 -44.28 -45.60
C ALA A 377 -25.40 -44.36 -46.90
N THR A 378 -24.08 -44.28 -46.83
CA THR A 378 -23.21 -44.45 -48.01
C THR A 378 -23.16 -45.91 -48.47
N ARG A 379 -23.15 -46.89 -47.55
CA ARG A 379 -23.28 -48.31 -47.89
C ARG A 379 -24.61 -48.61 -48.57
N ALA A 380 -25.72 -48.13 -48.02
CA ALA A 380 -27.04 -48.28 -48.61
C ALA A 380 -27.11 -47.68 -50.02
N LYS A 381 -26.53 -46.49 -50.24
CA LYS A 381 -26.44 -45.88 -51.58
C LYS A 381 -25.59 -46.71 -52.54
N LEU A 382 -24.47 -47.27 -52.06
CA LEU A 382 -23.63 -48.14 -52.89
C LEU A 382 -24.34 -49.45 -53.24
N GLU A 383 -25.12 -50.02 -52.33
CA GLU A 383 -25.97 -51.18 -52.59
C GLU A 383 -27.08 -50.87 -53.60
N GLN A 384 -27.74 -49.72 -53.49
CA GLN A 384 -28.70 -49.24 -54.49
C GLN A 384 -28.04 -49.09 -55.87
N LEU A 385 -26.84 -48.47 -55.95
CA LEU A 385 -26.10 -48.36 -57.21
C LEU A 385 -25.65 -49.71 -57.76
N LYS A 386 -25.33 -50.69 -56.90
CA LYS A 386 -25.05 -52.07 -57.34
C LYS A 386 -26.30 -52.72 -57.91
N GLN A 387 -27.45 -52.62 -57.23
CA GLN A 387 -28.72 -53.14 -57.73
C GLN A 387 -29.12 -52.47 -59.05
N GLU A 388 -28.97 -51.15 -59.19
CA GLU A 388 -29.21 -50.45 -60.46
C GLU A 388 -28.24 -50.90 -61.57
N ARG A 389 -26.97 -51.16 -61.24
CA ARG A 389 -26.00 -51.69 -62.21
C ARG A 389 -26.33 -53.12 -62.60
N GLU A 390 -26.76 -53.96 -61.66
CA GLU A 390 -27.21 -55.33 -61.91
C GLU A 390 -28.48 -55.33 -62.77
N GLN A 391 -29.43 -54.44 -62.51
CA GLN A 391 -30.61 -54.23 -63.35
C GLN A 391 -30.23 -53.75 -64.75
N ARG A 392 -29.35 -52.75 -64.85
CA ARG A 392 -28.85 -52.29 -66.16
C ARG A 392 -28.07 -53.38 -66.90
N ALA A 393 -27.31 -54.20 -66.20
CA ALA A 393 -26.59 -55.33 -66.78
C ALA A 393 -27.57 -56.41 -67.24
N ALA A 394 -28.61 -56.71 -66.47
CA ALA A 394 -29.69 -57.60 -66.87
C ALA A 394 -30.47 -57.05 -68.08
N ASP A 395 -30.75 -55.74 -68.12
CA ASP A 395 -31.37 -55.07 -69.26
C ASP A 395 -30.47 -55.08 -70.49
N LEU A 396 -29.15 -54.91 -70.31
CA LEU A 396 -28.17 -55.01 -71.39
C LEU A 396 -28.03 -56.44 -71.87
N LEU A 397 -28.03 -57.44 -71.00
CA LEU A 397 -28.05 -58.86 -71.35
C LEU A 397 -29.33 -59.23 -72.07
N ALA A 398 -30.50 -58.78 -71.62
CA ALA A 398 -31.77 -58.98 -72.34
C ALA A 398 -31.76 -58.30 -73.72
N LYS A 399 -31.14 -57.11 -73.83
CA LYS A 399 -30.92 -56.44 -75.12
C LYS A 399 -29.88 -57.16 -75.98
N GLU A 400 -28.85 -57.75 -75.38
CA GLU A 400 -27.84 -58.54 -76.06
C GLU A 400 -28.36 -59.89 -76.48
N GLU A 401 -29.27 -60.52 -75.74
CA GLU A 401 -30.00 -61.73 -76.15
C GLU A 401 -30.96 -61.40 -77.30
N ALA A 402 -31.67 -60.28 -77.23
CA ALA A 402 -32.49 -59.79 -78.35
C ALA A 402 -31.64 -59.42 -79.58
N LYS A 403 -30.47 -58.81 -79.36
CA LYS A 403 -29.49 -58.54 -80.42
C LYS A 403 -28.79 -59.82 -80.89
N ALA A 404 -28.55 -60.81 -80.05
CA ALA A 404 -27.94 -62.09 -80.40
C ALA A 404 -28.91 -62.93 -81.23
N ALA A 405 -30.20 -62.88 -80.94
CA ALA A 405 -31.24 -63.41 -81.83
C ALA A 405 -31.19 -62.71 -83.21
N ALA A 406 -31.11 -61.37 -83.23
CA ALA A 406 -30.96 -60.61 -84.48
C ALA A 406 -29.58 -60.80 -85.15
N LEU A 407 -28.54 -61.13 -84.38
CA LEU A 407 -27.17 -61.32 -84.83
C LEU A 407 -26.92 -62.77 -85.22
N GLU A 408 -27.68 -63.76 -84.76
CA GLU A 408 -27.76 -65.09 -85.36
C GLU A 408 -28.40 -65.03 -86.75
N GLU A 409 -29.45 -64.21 -86.92
CA GLU A 409 -30.01 -63.89 -88.24
C GLU A 409 -28.98 -63.16 -89.14
N PHE A 410 -28.16 -62.26 -88.58
CA PHE A 410 -27.12 -61.54 -89.31
C PHE A 410 -25.83 -62.35 -89.56
N LEU A 411 -25.42 -63.23 -88.64
CA LEU A 411 -24.27 -64.12 -88.78
C LEU A 411 -24.58 -65.29 -89.71
N ALA A 412 -25.84 -65.69 -89.88
CA ALA A 412 -26.26 -66.53 -91.01
C ALA A 412 -25.99 -65.83 -92.36
N ALA A 413 -26.10 -64.50 -92.42
CA ALA A 413 -25.82 -63.68 -93.61
C ALA A 413 -24.35 -63.22 -93.76
N LYS A 414 -23.58 -63.16 -92.67
CA LYS A 414 -22.17 -62.69 -92.65
C LYS A 414 -21.12 -63.80 -92.58
N ARG A 415 -21.51 -65.07 -92.43
CA ARG A 415 -20.64 -66.25 -92.60
C ARG A 415 -20.16 -66.45 -94.04
N GLU A 416 -20.77 -65.78 -95.03
CA GLU A 416 -20.29 -65.76 -96.42
C GLU A 416 -19.24 -64.66 -96.71
N GLU A 417 -19.04 -63.68 -95.81
CA GLU A 417 -18.33 -62.43 -96.17
C GLU A 417 -17.05 -62.13 -95.37
N HIS A 418 -16.61 -63.02 -94.47
CA HIS A 418 -15.52 -62.72 -93.52
C HIS A 418 -14.31 -63.67 -93.56
N GLU A 419 -14.02 -64.28 -94.73
CA GLU A 419 -12.73 -64.94 -95.03
C GLU A 419 -11.68 -63.99 -95.63
N ALA A 420 -11.89 -62.66 -95.61
CA ALA A 420 -10.96 -61.70 -96.22
C ALA A 420 -10.27 -60.76 -95.19
N LYS A 421 -9.14 -61.25 -94.67
CA LYS A 421 -7.87 -60.52 -94.42
C LYS A 421 -7.73 -59.65 -93.14
N PHE A 422 -6.84 -60.12 -92.26
CA PHE A 422 -6.00 -59.33 -91.36
C PHE A 422 -4.56 -59.26 -91.90
N ALA A 423 -3.85 -58.12 -91.71
CA ALA A 423 -2.44 -58.06 -91.26
C ALA A 423 -1.87 -56.63 -91.35
N GLY A 424 -1.06 -56.22 -90.36
CA GLY A 424 -0.08 -55.14 -90.53
C GLY A 424 0.26 -54.33 -89.28
N GLY A 425 1.02 -54.90 -88.35
CA GLY A 425 1.61 -54.18 -87.21
C GLY A 425 3.01 -53.65 -87.55
N GLY A 426 3.17 -52.33 -87.53
CA GLY A 426 4.45 -51.62 -87.67
C GLY A 426 4.46 -50.24 -87.00
N GLU A 427 3.30 -49.59 -86.88
CA GLU A 427 3.15 -48.27 -86.23
C GLU A 427 3.21 -48.31 -84.69
N ALA A 428 3.04 -49.50 -84.08
CA ALA A 428 3.00 -49.65 -82.62
C ALA A 428 4.37 -49.42 -81.96
N GLU A 429 5.46 -49.68 -82.68
CA GLU A 429 6.82 -49.62 -82.13
C GLU A 429 7.39 -48.19 -82.15
N GLU A 430 7.09 -47.39 -83.19
CA GLU A 430 7.44 -45.97 -83.22
C GLU A 430 6.63 -45.15 -82.21
N ARG A 431 5.35 -45.49 -81.98
CA ARG A 431 4.53 -44.88 -80.92
C ARG A 431 5.11 -45.13 -79.54
N ARG A 432 5.66 -46.33 -79.27
CA ARG A 432 6.35 -46.64 -78.01
C ARG A 432 7.61 -45.81 -77.81
N ARG A 433 8.42 -45.59 -78.85
CA ARG A 433 9.63 -44.74 -78.75
C ARG A 433 9.28 -43.26 -78.48
N ARG A 434 8.27 -42.72 -79.16
CA ARG A 434 7.80 -41.33 -78.91
C ARG A 434 7.20 -41.17 -77.51
N ALA A 435 6.47 -42.17 -77.03
CA ALA A 435 5.91 -42.17 -75.68
C ALA A 435 7.01 -42.20 -74.59
N LEU A 436 8.09 -42.96 -74.81
CA LEU A 436 9.23 -43.01 -73.90
C LEU A 436 10.00 -41.68 -73.86
N GLN A 437 10.15 -41.01 -75.01
CA GLN A 437 10.82 -39.70 -75.07
C GLN A 437 9.97 -38.63 -74.33
N ALA A 438 8.67 -38.59 -74.59
CA ALA A 438 7.75 -37.66 -73.91
C ALA A 438 7.67 -37.90 -72.39
N ALA A 439 7.83 -39.15 -71.93
CA ALA A 439 7.87 -39.47 -70.51
C ALA A 439 9.13 -38.90 -69.83
N LYS A 440 10.29 -38.93 -70.51
CA LYS A 440 11.54 -38.36 -69.98
C LYS A 440 11.46 -36.83 -69.87
N ASP A 441 10.96 -36.17 -70.92
CA ASP A 441 10.80 -34.71 -70.91
C ASP A 441 9.80 -34.25 -69.82
N ALA A 442 8.76 -35.04 -69.56
CA ALA A 442 7.81 -34.78 -68.48
C ALA A 442 8.41 -34.96 -67.07
N GLU A 443 9.34 -35.91 -66.88
CA GLU A 443 10.06 -36.07 -65.61
C GLU A 443 11.04 -34.93 -65.36
N GLU A 444 11.75 -34.46 -66.40
CA GLU A 444 12.64 -33.31 -66.30
C GLU A 444 11.89 -32.01 -65.97
N ALA A 445 10.71 -31.79 -66.58
CA ALA A 445 9.84 -30.67 -66.26
C ALA A 445 9.37 -30.70 -64.80
N ARG A 446 8.95 -31.87 -64.29
CA ARG A 446 8.56 -32.05 -62.88
C ARG A 446 9.73 -31.80 -61.92
N ALA A 447 10.95 -32.22 -62.29
CA ALA A 447 12.14 -31.96 -61.48
C ALA A 447 12.51 -30.46 -61.44
N ALA A 448 12.32 -29.74 -62.55
CA ALA A 448 12.50 -28.28 -62.59
C ALA A 448 11.47 -27.55 -61.72
N GLU A 449 10.19 -27.91 -61.82
CA GLU A 449 9.12 -27.36 -60.98
C GLU A 449 9.38 -27.59 -59.48
N GLN A 450 9.86 -28.78 -59.11
CA GLN A 450 10.22 -29.09 -57.71
C GLN A 450 11.37 -28.22 -57.20
N ARG A 451 12.38 -27.92 -58.04
CA ARG A 451 13.50 -27.05 -57.67
C ARG A 451 13.04 -25.60 -57.47
N GLU A 452 12.17 -25.10 -58.34
CA GLU A 452 11.59 -23.76 -58.18
C GLU A 452 10.69 -23.66 -56.94
N ALA A 453 9.87 -24.69 -56.68
CA ALA A 453 9.05 -24.77 -55.47
C ALA A 453 9.91 -24.76 -54.19
N MET A 454 11.01 -25.50 -54.17
CA MET A 454 11.95 -25.51 -53.04
C MET A 454 12.64 -24.16 -52.85
N ARG A 455 13.00 -23.46 -53.94
CA ARG A 455 13.58 -22.11 -53.89
C ARG A 455 12.59 -21.09 -53.32
N LEU A 456 11.34 -21.10 -53.79
CA LEU A 456 10.28 -20.23 -53.27
C LEU A 456 9.95 -20.54 -51.81
N ALA A 457 9.96 -21.82 -51.41
CA ALA A 457 9.78 -22.22 -50.02
C ALA A 457 10.92 -21.72 -49.12
N ALA A 458 12.17 -21.80 -49.60
CA ALA A 458 13.34 -21.28 -48.89
C ALA A 458 13.28 -19.75 -48.73
N GLU A 459 12.87 -19.02 -49.78
CA GLU A 459 12.70 -17.56 -49.72
C GLU A 459 11.59 -17.15 -48.75
N LYS A 460 10.45 -17.85 -48.76
CA LYS A 460 9.36 -17.63 -47.78
C LYS A 460 9.82 -17.92 -46.35
N ALA A 461 10.61 -18.99 -46.15
CA ALA A 461 11.16 -19.31 -44.85
C ALA A 461 12.18 -18.25 -44.36
N ALA A 462 12.99 -17.69 -45.26
CA ALA A 462 13.91 -16.61 -44.94
C ALA A 462 13.15 -15.33 -44.52
N LYS A 463 12.15 -14.91 -45.30
CA LYS A 463 11.28 -13.77 -44.96
C LYS A 463 10.55 -13.95 -43.63
N ALA A 464 10.07 -15.17 -43.35
CA ALA A 464 9.43 -15.48 -42.08
C ALA A 464 10.39 -15.39 -40.89
N ARG A 465 11.66 -15.80 -41.06
CA ARG A 465 12.70 -15.66 -40.03
C ARG A 465 13.05 -14.20 -39.77
N GLU A 466 13.17 -13.39 -40.81
CA GLU A 466 13.43 -11.95 -40.70
C GLU A 466 12.29 -11.23 -39.97
N GLN A 467 11.03 -11.51 -40.33
CA GLN A 467 9.86 -10.99 -39.62
C GLN A 467 9.82 -11.43 -38.15
N ALA A 468 10.20 -12.67 -37.85
CA ALA A 468 10.28 -13.15 -36.47
C ALA A 468 11.38 -12.44 -35.66
N GLN A 469 12.53 -12.13 -36.29
CA GLN A 469 13.61 -11.35 -35.66
C GLN A 469 13.19 -9.91 -35.39
N LEU A 470 12.54 -9.23 -36.35
CA LEU A 470 11.99 -7.89 -36.16
C LEU A 470 10.93 -7.85 -35.05
N ALA A 471 10.04 -8.85 -35.00
CA ALA A 471 9.05 -8.96 -33.94
C ALA A 471 9.69 -9.21 -32.55
N LEU A 472 10.78 -9.98 -32.48
CA LEU A 472 11.54 -10.17 -31.25
C LEU A 472 12.22 -8.87 -30.80
N ALA A 473 12.84 -8.14 -31.72
CA ALA A 473 13.48 -6.85 -31.46
C ALA A 473 12.45 -5.83 -30.96
N GLY A 474 11.29 -5.71 -31.62
CA GLY A 474 10.19 -4.84 -31.19
C GLY A 474 9.67 -5.19 -29.79
N ARG A 475 9.54 -6.49 -29.46
CA ARG A 475 9.16 -6.93 -28.11
C ARG A 475 10.21 -6.58 -27.05
N SER A 476 11.50 -6.68 -27.38
CA SER A 476 12.57 -6.29 -26.45
C SER A 476 12.63 -4.78 -26.22
N ALA A 477 12.37 -3.97 -27.25
CA ALA A 477 12.28 -2.51 -27.11
C ALA A 477 11.09 -2.11 -26.24
N ALA A 478 9.91 -2.67 -26.48
CA ALA A 478 8.72 -2.42 -25.66
C ALA A 478 8.91 -2.87 -24.20
N ALA A 479 9.64 -3.97 -23.96
CA ALA A 479 9.97 -4.41 -22.61
C ALA A 479 10.93 -3.43 -21.90
N ALA A 480 11.94 -2.91 -22.61
CA ALA A 480 12.86 -1.92 -22.07
C ALA A 480 12.15 -0.58 -21.75
N GLU A 481 11.21 -0.15 -22.59
CA GLU A 481 10.37 1.02 -22.31
C GLU A 481 9.46 0.81 -21.09
N ALA A 482 8.85 -0.37 -20.96
CA ALA A 482 8.03 -0.71 -19.79
C ALA A 482 8.86 -0.71 -18.50
N ASP A 483 10.11 -1.20 -18.55
CA ASP A 483 11.00 -1.19 -17.39
C ASP A 483 11.48 0.22 -17.03
N ARG A 484 11.73 1.10 -18.03
CA ARG A 484 11.98 2.54 -17.79
C ARG A 484 10.77 3.22 -17.15
N ALA A 485 9.56 2.98 -17.67
CA ALA A 485 8.33 3.54 -17.10
C ALA A 485 8.09 3.08 -15.65
N ARG A 486 8.42 1.81 -15.33
CA ARG A 486 8.37 1.29 -13.95
C ARG A 486 9.39 1.97 -13.04
N ALA A 487 10.62 2.18 -13.52
CA ALA A 487 11.65 2.89 -12.76
C ALA A 487 11.21 4.33 -12.46
N ASP A 488 10.66 5.04 -13.45
CA ASP A 488 10.14 6.40 -13.28
C ASP A 488 8.97 6.43 -12.29
N ALA A 489 8.04 5.48 -12.36
CA ALA A 489 6.93 5.37 -11.42
C ALA A 489 7.41 5.14 -9.97
N LEU A 490 8.47 4.35 -9.78
CA LEU A 490 9.09 4.15 -8.46
C LEU A 490 9.74 5.43 -7.95
N LEU A 491 10.41 6.19 -8.81
CA LEU A 491 11.00 7.49 -8.44
C LEU A 491 9.91 8.50 -8.04
N ARG A 492 8.80 8.59 -8.79
CA ARG A 492 7.66 9.44 -8.44
C ARG A 492 7.08 9.06 -7.07
N LYS A 493 6.89 7.76 -6.82
CA LYS A 493 6.41 7.26 -5.53
C LYS A 493 7.37 7.61 -4.38
N ALA A 494 8.68 7.50 -4.60
CA ALA A 494 9.68 7.89 -3.61
C ALA A 494 9.66 9.40 -3.33
N ARG A 495 9.52 10.24 -4.36
CA ARG A 495 9.35 11.71 -4.20
C ARG A 495 8.08 12.05 -3.42
N ALA A 496 6.95 11.44 -3.76
CA ALA A 496 5.68 11.64 -3.06
C ALA A 496 5.76 11.25 -1.56
N GLN A 497 6.43 10.12 -1.26
CA GLN A 497 6.68 9.70 0.12
C GLN A 497 7.63 10.66 0.86
N GLY A 498 8.68 11.15 0.17
CA GLY A 498 9.58 12.18 0.71
C GLY A 498 8.84 13.46 1.08
N PHE A 499 7.93 13.91 0.21
CA PHE A 499 7.08 15.08 0.47
C PHE A 499 6.12 14.85 1.64
N ALA A 500 5.45 13.69 1.70
CA ALA A 500 4.58 13.37 2.83
C ALA A 500 5.35 13.40 4.16
N LYS A 501 6.58 12.86 4.17
CA LYS A 501 7.45 12.92 5.35
C LYS A 501 7.83 14.37 5.71
N LEU A 502 8.23 15.18 4.73
CA LEU A 502 8.54 16.60 4.95
C LEU A 502 7.34 17.35 5.54
N ARG A 503 6.14 17.14 5.00
CA ARG A 503 4.89 17.73 5.50
C ARG A 503 4.61 17.34 6.94
N THR A 504 4.81 16.07 7.30
CA THR A 504 4.65 15.64 8.70
C THR A 504 5.67 16.28 9.62
N LEU A 505 6.92 16.46 9.18
CA LEU A 505 7.95 17.15 9.96
C LEU A 505 7.60 18.62 10.18
N MET A 506 7.14 19.32 9.14
CA MET A 506 6.67 20.71 9.27
C MET A 506 5.50 20.83 10.26
N GLN A 507 4.53 19.91 10.21
CA GLN A 507 3.42 19.90 11.17
C GLN A 507 3.89 19.67 12.62
N VAL A 508 4.88 18.80 12.81
CA VAL A 508 5.49 18.56 14.13
C VAL A 508 6.24 19.80 14.62
N GLU A 509 6.98 20.50 13.74
CA GLU A 509 7.67 21.73 14.08
C GLU A 509 6.69 22.87 14.44
N GLU A 510 5.59 23.00 13.69
CA GLU A 510 4.51 23.95 14.00
C GLU A 510 3.83 23.61 15.34
N ALA A 511 3.58 22.32 15.63
CA ALA A 511 3.04 21.89 16.90
C ALA A 511 4.01 22.18 18.06
N ALA A 512 5.31 21.94 17.85
CA ALA A 512 6.35 22.27 18.83
C ALA A 512 6.47 23.78 19.06
N ALA A 513 6.37 24.60 18.00
CA ALA A 513 6.36 26.05 18.10
C ALA A 513 5.14 26.56 18.89
N ARG A 514 3.95 26.00 18.63
CA ARG A 514 2.74 26.27 19.42
C ARG A 514 2.92 25.86 20.88
N GLY A 515 3.52 24.70 21.14
CA GLY A 515 3.84 24.23 22.50
C GLY A 515 4.78 25.19 23.25
N ARG A 516 5.83 25.69 22.59
CA ARG A 516 6.73 26.71 23.17
C ARG A 516 6.01 28.02 23.48
N ALA A 517 5.17 28.52 22.55
CA ALA A 517 4.41 29.74 22.77
C ALA A 517 3.44 29.62 23.97
N VAL A 518 2.79 28.45 24.16
CA VAL A 518 1.95 28.19 25.33
C VAL A 518 2.76 28.14 26.61
N ALA A 519 3.93 27.51 26.61
CA ALA A 519 4.81 27.46 27.77
C ALA A 519 5.30 28.86 28.18
N GLU A 520 5.73 29.68 27.22
CA GLU A 520 6.12 31.08 27.47
C GLU A 520 4.94 31.91 28.03
N ALA A 521 3.73 31.72 27.50
CA ALA A 521 2.54 32.39 28.03
C ALA A 521 2.24 31.97 29.47
N GLN A 522 2.37 30.68 29.80
CA GLN A 522 2.21 30.18 31.17
C GLN A 522 3.27 30.73 32.12
N GLU A 523 4.52 30.85 31.68
CA GLU A 523 5.58 31.47 32.47
C GLU A 523 5.30 32.96 32.74
N ARG A 524 4.84 33.71 31.74
CA ARG A 524 4.41 35.12 31.92
C ARG A 524 3.31 35.24 32.96
N VAL A 525 2.25 34.43 32.85
CA VAL A 525 1.16 34.41 33.84
C VAL A 525 1.68 34.03 35.23
N ARG A 526 2.64 33.11 35.33
CA ARG A 526 3.27 32.75 36.61
C ARG A 526 4.07 33.92 37.19
N GLN A 527 4.84 34.64 36.37
CA GLN A 527 5.60 35.81 36.79
C GLN A 527 4.66 36.95 37.24
N GLU A 528 3.59 37.21 36.50
CA GLU A 528 2.56 38.19 36.88
C GLU A 528 1.92 37.84 38.24
N ARG A 529 1.61 36.56 38.47
CA ARG A 529 1.10 36.10 39.78
C ARG A 529 2.09 36.30 40.90
N LEU A 530 3.37 35.98 40.68
CA LEU A 530 4.41 36.20 41.68
C LEU A 530 4.59 37.70 41.99
N ALA A 531 4.61 38.55 40.96
CA ALA A 531 4.67 39.99 41.12
C ALA A 531 3.45 40.55 41.87
N ALA A 532 2.24 40.04 41.60
CA ALA A 532 1.04 40.41 42.32
C ALA A 532 1.10 40.00 43.81
N ILE A 533 1.63 38.80 44.10
CA ILE A 533 1.84 38.34 45.48
C ILE A 533 2.86 39.24 46.21
N GLU A 534 3.96 39.60 45.54
CA GLU A 534 4.97 40.50 46.11
C GLU A 534 4.41 41.90 46.35
N ALA A 535 3.65 42.45 45.40
CA ALA A 535 2.98 43.74 45.54
C ALA A 535 1.98 43.74 46.72
N ALA A 536 1.17 42.68 46.85
CA ALA A 536 0.26 42.50 47.97
C ALA A 536 1.01 42.38 49.31
N ARG A 537 2.16 41.69 49.33
CA ARG A 537 3.01 41.60 50.53
C ARG A 537 3.61 42.95 50.91
N GLN A 538 4.09 43.73 49.94
CA GLN A 538 4.59 45.08 50.18
C GLN A 538 3.50 46.02 50.67
N GLN A 539 2.30 45.94 50.10
CA GLN A 539 1.15 46.70 50.56
C GLN A 539 0.79 46.32 52.00
N LYS A 540 0.78 45.03 52.34
CA LYS A 540 0.55 44.57 53.71
C LYS A 540 1.61 45.10 54.69
N LEU A 541 2.89 45.12 54.29
CA LEU A 541 3.96 45.69 55.11
C LEU A 541 3.77 47.20 55.32
N ARG A 542 3.49 47.97 54.26
CA ARG A 542 3.18 49.40 54.36
C ARG A 542 2.00 49.67 55.28
N LEU A 543 0.92 48.91 55.14
CA LEU A 543 -0.25 49.03 56.02
C LEU A 543 0.09 48.68 57.47
N SER A 544 0.96 47.69 57.72
CA SER A 544 1.42 47.39 59.07
C SER A 544 2.28 48.49 59.67
N GLU A 545 3.17 49.11 58.89
CA GLU A 545 3.99 50.24 59.32
C GLU A 545 3.12 51.49 59.59
N GLU A 546 2.16 51.79 58.70
CA GLU A 546 1.18 52.87 58.91
C GLU A 546 0.35 52.62 60.18
N PHE A 547 -0.10 51.38 60.40
CA PHE A 547 -0.84 51.00 61.59
C PHE A 547 -0.01 51.12 62.86
N GLU A 548 1.24 50.66 62.86
CA GLU A 548 2.16 50.80 63.98
C GLU A 548 2.47 52.27 64.29
N ALA A 549 2.67 53.12 63.27
CA ALA A 549 2.89 54.56 63.44
C ALA A 549 1.67 55.27 64.03
N VAL A 550 0.45 54.89 63.61
CA VAL A 550 -0.79 55.41 64.19
C VAL A 550 -0.95 54.92 65.64
N ARG A 551 -0.69 53.63 65.91
CA ARG A 551 -0.74 53.04 67.25
C ARG A 551 0.25 53.69 68.21
N SER A 552 1.50 53.92 67.79
CA SER A 552 2.53 54.55 68.62
C SER A 552 2.26 56.03 68.89
N SER A 553 1.43 56.69 68.07
CA SER A 553 1.05 58.10 68.28
C SER A 553 0.07 58.31 69.44
N GLY A 554 -0.56 57.24 69.95
CA GLY A 554 -1.44 57.27 71.13
C GLY A 554 -2.75 58.04 70.96
N ARG A 555 -3.09 58.49 69.74
CA ARG A 555 -4.33 59.24 69.45
C ARG A 555 -5.40 58.32 68.88
N SER A 556 -6.45 58.03 69.66
CA SER A 556 -7.60 57.20 69.27
C SER A 556 -8.24 57.62 67.95
N ASP A 557 -8.38 58.92 67.73
CA ASP A 557 -9.10 59.49 66.59
C ASP A 557 -8.38 59.21 65.25
N ARG A 558 -7.05 59.06 65.29
CA ARG A 558 -6.27 58.67 64.11
C ARG A 558 -6.38 57.18 63.80
N LEU A 559 -6.59 56.35 64.82
CA LEU A 559 -6.81 54.92 64.67
C LEU A 559 -8.18 54.65 64.03
N GLU A 560 -9.22 55.36 64.48
CA GLU A 560 -10.55 55.31 63.86
C GLU A 560 -10.53 55.80 62.40
N ALA A 561 -9.84 56.91 62.12
CA ALA A 561 -9.68 57.41 60.75
C ALA A 561 -8.90 56.43 59.85
N PHE A 562 -7.90 55.72 60.39
CA PHE A 562 -7.14 54.71 59.65
C PHE A 562 -7.98 53.45 59.35
N VAL A 563 -8.76 52.96 60.32
CA VAL A 563 -9.70 51.83 60.11
C VAL A 563 -10.77 52.20 59.07
N LYS A 564 -11.30 53.42 59.13
CA LYS A 564 -12.23 53.94 58.14
C LYS A 564 -11.61 54.09 56.74
N LYS A 565 -10.33 54.49 56.66
CA LYS A 565 -9.55 54.56 55.40
C LYS A 565 -9.30 53.18 54.78
N LEU A 566 -9.20 52.13 55.59
CA LEU A 566 -9.09 50.75 55.13
C LEU A 566 -10.41 50.17 54.61
N GLY A 567 -11.53 50.89 54.78
CA GLY A 567 -12.85 50.46 54.31
C GLY A 567 -13.43 49.28 55.10
N VAL A 568 -12.86 48.95 56.26
CA VAL A 568 -13.36 47.89 57.14
C VAL A 568 -14.40 48.52 58.08
N ASP A 569 -15.62 48.73 57.58
CA ASP A 569 -16.76 49.07 58.43
C ASP A 569 -17.31 47.78 59.06
N PRO A 570 -17.17 47.58 60.40
CA PRO A 570 -17.48 46.30 61.04
C PRO A 570 -18.97 45.95 61.06
N GLU A 571 -19.87 46.88 60.68
CA GLU A 571 -21.32 46.68 60.71
C GLU A 571 -21.97 46.46 59.33
N GLU A 572 -21.29 46.73 58.20
CA GLU A 572 -21.90 46.60 56.85
C GLU A 572 -21.49 45.33 56.07
N GLU A 573 -20.45 44.59 56.47
CA GLU A 573 -19.91 43.49 55.64
C GLU A 573 -20.52 42.09 55.85
N ARG A 574 -21.38 41.89 56.86
CA ARG A 574 -21.94 40.55 57.15
C ARG A 574 -22.84 39.96 56.05
N PRO A 575 -23.73 40.71 55.38
CA PRO A 575 -24.56 40.13 54.30
C PRO A 575 -23.84 40.02 52.94
N GLY A 576 -22.75 40.77 52.72
CA GLY A 576 -22.02 40.77 51.44
C GLY A 576 -21.07 39.58 51.27
N LEU A 577 -20.43 39.14 52.35
CA LEU A 577 -19.51 38.00 52.36
C LEU A 577 -20.24 36.66 52.18
N GLU A 578 -21.41 36.47 52.81
CA GLU A 578 -22.21 35.25 52.59
C GLU A 578 -22.68 35.16 51.13
N ALA A 579 -23.12 36.29 50.54
CA ALA A 579 -23.54 36.34 49.14
C ALA A 579 -22.36 36.10 48.16
N SER A 580 -21.15 36.52 48.48
CA SER A 580 -19.97 36.24 47.65
C SER A 580 -19.50 34.79 47.76
N PHE A 581 -19.55 34.19 48.96
CA PHE A 581 -19.28 32.77 49.14
C PHE A 581 -20.34 31.87 48.49
N GLU A 582 -21.61 32.27 48.50
CA GLU A 582 -22.66 31.56 47.78
C GLU A 582 -22.48 31.65 46.26
N ARG A 583 -22.07 32.82 45.74
CA ARG A 583 -21.71 32.98 44.32
C ARG A 583 -20.51 32.12 43.94
N GLU A 584 -19.44 32.11 44.73
CA GLU A 584 -18.27 31.23 44.48
C GLU A 584 -18.64 29.75 44.56
N ARG A 585 -19.48 29.35 45.52
CA ARG A 585 -20.00 27.97 45.60
C ARG A 585 -20.83 27.60 44.37
N ALA A 586 -21.70 28.48 43.92
CA ALA A 586 -22.52 28.26 42.73
C ALA A 586 -21.64 28.17 41.46
N GLU A 587 -20.61 29.00 41.35
CA GLU A 587 -19.70 29.00 40.21
C GLU A 587 -18.78 27.78 40.20
N ALA A 588 -18.31 27.34 41.38
CA ALA A 588 -17.58 26.09 41.54
C ALA A 588 -18.45 24.87 41.20
N ALA A 589 -19.71 24.84 41.64
CA ALA A 589 -20.66 23.78 41.28
C ALA A 589 -20.90 23.73 39.76
N ALA A 590 -21.13 24.88 39.12
CA ALA A 590 -21.31 24.99 37.68
C ALA A 590 -20.05 24.57 36.89
N ARG A 591 -18.86 24.76 37.47
CA ARG A 591 -17.59 24.31 36.86
C ARG A 591 -17.43 22.79 36.93
N VAL A 592 -17.78 22.17 38.06
CA VAL A 592 -17.80 20.71 38.22
C VAL A 592 -18.81 20.08 37.25
N GLU A 593 -19.99 20.68 37.10
CA GLU A 593 -21.02 20.20 36.18
C GLU A 593 -20.58 20.27 34.71
N ARG A 594 -19.91 21.38 34.31
CA ARG A 594 -19.31 21.52 32.97
C ARG A 594 -18.23 20.46 32.70
N MET A 595 -17.38 20.18 33.68
CA MET A 595 -16.37 19.11 33.55
C MET A 595 -17.02 17.72 33.44
N ALA A 596 -18.07 17.45 34.22
CA ALA A 596 -18.81 16.20 34.13
C ALA A 596 -19.52 16.03 32.77
N ALA A 597 -20.03 17.12 32.18
CA ALA A 597 -20.62 17.12 30.85
C ALA A 597 -19.57 16.83 29.76
N GLN A 598 -18.40 17.50 29.82
CA GLN A 598 -17.28 17.24 28.91
C GLN A 598 -16.80 15.79 28.98
N HIS A 599 -16.73 15.22 30.18
CA HIS A 599 -16.34 13.82 30.37
C HIS A 599 -17.39 12.84 29.80
N ARG A 600 -18.69 13.15 29.91
CA ARG A 600 -19.76 12.35 29.28
C ARG A 600 -19.67 12.36 27.76
N VAL A 601 -19.40 13.51 27.15
CA VAL A 601 -19.20 13.63 25.69
C VAL A 601 -17.98 12.84 25.25
N ALA A 602 -16.84 12.99 25.93
CA ALA A 602 -15.63 12.24 25.63
C ALA A 602 -15.83 10.70 25.73
N MET A 603 -16.60 10.24 26.72
CA MET A 603 -16.97 8.83 26.84
C MET A 603 -17.89 8.36 25.69
N ALA A 604 -18.88 9.17 25.28
CA ALA A 604 -19.75 8.85 24.15
C ALA A 604 -18.96 8.78 22.83
N ASP A 605 -17.99 9.68 22.64
CA ASP A 605 -17.09 9.66 21.48
C ASP A 605 -16.17 8.44 21.49
N ALA A 606 -15.64 8.07 22.66
CA ALA A 606 -14.82 6.87 22.82
C ALA A 606 -15.61 5.59 22.53
N VAL A 607 -16.86 5.49 23.02
CA VAL A 607 -17.77 4.36 22.72
C VAL A 607 -18.11 4.31 21.23
N SER A 608 -18.41 5.47 20.62
CA SER A 608 -18.66 5.56 19.18
C SER A 608 -17.44 5.18 18.35
N ALA A 609 -16.25 5.57 18.77
CA ALA A 609 -14.99 5.19 18.12
C ALA A 609 -14.70 3.69 18.26
N ALA A 610 -15.02 3.08 19.41
CA ALA A 610 -14.89 1.64 19.63
C ALA A 610 -15.90 0.84 18.79
N SER A 611 -17.14 1.33 18.64
CA SER A 611 -18.16 0.74 17.77
C SER A 611 -17.74 0.76 16.29
N ARG A 612 -17.20 1.89 15.80
CA ARG A 612 -16.67 2.02 14.43
C ARG A 612 -15.48 1.10 14.15
N ARG A 613 -14.72 0.69 15.18
CA ARG A 613 -13.61 -0.26 15.04
C ARG A 613 -14.06 -1.72 15.08
N GLY A 614 -15.36 -2.01 15.19
CA GLY A 614 -15.90 -3.37 15.15
C GLY A 614 -15.49 -4.26 16.33
N THR A 615 -14.99 -3.68 17.42
CA THR A 615 -14.47 -4.45 18.56
C THR A 615 -15.50 -4.72 19.66
N VAL A 616 -16.75 -4.28 19.51
CA VAL A 616 -17.80 -4.51 20.52
C VAL A 616 -19.12 -4.85 19.82
N SER A 617 -19.58 -6.08 20.00
CA SER A 617 -20.96 -6.49 19.74
C SER A 617 -21.79 -6.10 20.97
N PRO A 618 -22.90 -5.35 20.82
CA PRO A 618 -23.72 -4.95 21.96
C PRO A 618 -24.48 -6.16 22.52
N ALA A 619 -24.40 -6.33 23.84
CA ALA A 619 -25.31 -7.17 24.63
C ALA A 619 -26.47 -6.31 25.16
#